data_AF-A0A9P6YJS2-F1
#
_entry.id   AF-A0A9P6YJS2-F1
#
_cell.length_a   1.000
_cell.length_b   1.000
_cell.length_c   1.000
_cell.angle_alpha   90.00
_cell.angle_beta   90.00
_cell.angle_gamma   90.00
#
_symmetry.space_group_name_H-M   'P 1'
#
loop_
_entity.id
_entity.type
_entity.pdbx_description
1 polymer ?
#
loop_
_entity_poly.entity_id
_entity_poly.type
_entity_poly.pdbx_seq_one_letter_code
_entity_poly.pdbx_strand_id
1 'polypeptide(L)'
;MSLKRQRGQENAQIACTYTKSGVEAATSLSQEMIGLKSLNLDDEGVTMVMDEPVLAELKQRTNLKAYSLTKATTSLLELITRNNMSISALRNAIKSNRLPSDEPFDNVLHADVSFIEAVGLHFINLALSSRNPLHFQTLERTTAVQTIEIETFLTGKTKWDGVGFCPTMDKKIGVVLVEFSGGILWNKTKKKVDKDTKKIEKGVIDFIEYTSMNTGHFIRCHGLELHFEVIFLIDESYIKRTWAVLKFPTSPMEFKNFFNKMPKIFEWKQSLIDSTTQLSSKF
;
A
#
# COMPACT_ATOMS: atom_id res chain seq x y z
N MET A 1 -24.55 42.21 17.03
CA MET A 1 -23.49 41.24 16.70
C MET A 1 -24.11 39.86 16.66
N SER A 2 -24.00 39.18 15.52
CA SER A 2 -24.91 38.09 15.11
C SER A 2 -24.70 36.79 15.89
N LEU A 3 -25.80 36.23 16.41
CA LEU A 3 -25.97 34.85 16.92
C LEU A 3 -25.40 33.75 15.99
N LYS A 4 -25.11 34.07 14.71
CA LYS A 4 -24.41 33.16 13.79
C LYS A 4 -22.93 32.93 14.14
N ARG A 5 -22.25 33.87 14.81
CA ARG A 5 -20.84 33.68 15.24
C ARG A 5 -20.72 32.78 16.47
N GLN A 6 -21.70 32.76 17.37
CA GLN A 6 -21.71 31.86 18.53
C GLN A 6 -22.01 30.40 18.16
N ARG A 7 -22.99 30.15 17.26
CA ARG A 7 -23.26 28.78 16.75
C ARG A 7 -22.12 28.20 15.91
N GLY A 8 -21.35 29.04 15.22
CA GLY A 8 -20.17 28.60 14.47
C GLY A 8 -19.01 28.16 15.36
N GLN A 9 -18.90 28.72 16.58
CA GLN A 9 -17.89 28.34 17.56
C GLN A 9 -18.33 27.13 18.39
N GLU A 10 -19.61 27.04 18.79
CA GLU A 10 -20.14 25.83 19.46
C GLU A 10 -20.10 24.59 18.56
N ASN A 11 -20.42 24.70 17.26
CA ASN A 11 -20.35 23.56 16.36
C ASN A 11 -18.91 23.11 16.06
N ALA A 12 -17.94 24.03 16.04
CA ALA A 12 -16.52 23.69 15.92
C ALA A 12 -15.99 23.01 17.20
N GLN A 13 -16.49 23.43 18.36
CA GLN A 13 -16.09 22.88 19.66
C GLN A 13 -16.76 21.53 19.95
N ILE A 14 -17.99 21.32 19.50
CA ILE A 14 -18.69 20.03 19.53
C ILE A 14 -18.03 19.05 18.56
N ALA A 15 -17.69 19.46 17.33
CA ALA A 15 -16.92 18.62 16.41
C ALA A 15 -15.55 18.23 17.00
N CYS A 16 -14.84 19.16 17.65
CA CYS A 16 -13.55 18.89 18.29
C CYS A 16 -13.63 17.98 19.53
N THR A 17 -14.80 17.85 20.16
CA THR A 17 -14.99 16.98 21.34
C THR A 17 -15.31 15.54 20.93
N TYR A 18 -15.96 15.33 19.78
CA TYR A 18 -16.22 14.00 19.22
C TYR A 18 -15.00 13.37 18.51
N THR A 19 -14.05 14.17 18.01
CA THR A 19 -12.86 13.65 17.32
C THR A 19 -11.86 13.01 18.28
N LYS A 20 -11.50 13.72 19.36
CA LYS A 20 -10.55 13.18 20.35
C LYS A 20 -11.15 12.01 21.12
N SER A 21 -12.40 12.13 21.58
CA SER A 21 -13.09 11.06 22.31
C SER A 21 -13.46 9.86 21.43
N GLY A 22 -13.83 10.06 20.16
CA GLY A 22 -14.14 8.99 19.22
C GLY A 22 -12.90 8.21 18.80
N VAL A 23 -11.77 8.89 18.59
CA VAL A 23 -10.48 8.26 18.30
C VAL A 23 -9.95 7.52 19.53
N GLU A 24 -9.98 8.14 20.71
CA GLU A 24 -9.58 7.50 21.98
C GLU A 24 -10.46 6.29 22.30
N ALA A 25 -11.78 6.38 22.12
CA ALA A 25 -12.72 5.27 22.36
C ALA A 25 -12.57 4.13 21.34
N ALA A 26 -12.37 4.43 20.06
CA ALA A 26 -12.11 3.40 19.05
C ALA A 26 -10.75 2.73 19.25
N THR A 27 -9.74 3.52 19.66
CA THR A 27 -8.41 3.02 19.97
C THR A 27 -8.44 2.16 21.23
N SER A 28 -9.14 2.56 22.29
CA SER A 28 -9.26 1.77 23.53
C SER A 28 -10.02 0.46 23.31
N LEU A 29 -11.13 0.47 22.57
CA LEU A 29 -11.86 -0.75 22.18
C LEU A 29 -10.98 -1.73 21.37
N SER A 30 -10.13 -1.21 20.47
CA SER A 30 -9.20 -2.06 19.70
C SER A 30 -8.01 -2.57 20.54
N GLN A 31 -7.48 -1.74 21.44
CA GLN A 31 -6.34 -2.05 22.32
C GLN A 31 -6.72 -3.04 23.42
N GLU A 32 -7.95 -2.98 23.94
CA GLU A 32 -8.46 -3.93 24.92
C GLU A 32 -8.81 -5.29 24.29
N MET A 33 -9.22 -5.33 23.02
CA MET A 33 -9.64 -6.57 22.37
C MET A 33 -8.52 -7.34 21.66
N ILE A 34 -7.46 -6.66 21.20
CA ILE A 34 -6.34 -7.29 20.50
C ILE A 34 -5.10 -6.47 20.83
N GLY A 35 -4.02 -7.06 21.35
CA GLY A 35 -2.76 -6.36 21.63
C GLY A 35 -2.03 -5.85 20.36
N LEU A 36 -2.71 -5.03 19.55
CA LEU A 36 -2.26 -4.29 18.38
C LEU A 36 -2.14 -2.83 18.81
N LYS A 37 -1.08 -2.15 18.37
CA LYS A 37 -0.85 -0.73 18.65
C LYS A 37 -1.59 0.20 17.68
N SER A 38 -2.24 -0.34 16.65
CA SER A 38 -2.90 0.44 15.60
C SER A 38 -4.31 -0.08 15.27
N LEU A 39 -5.21 0.83 14.88
CA LEU A 39 -6.61 0.55 14.54
C LEU A 39 -6.78 0.45 13.01
N ASN A 40 -7.19 -0.71 12.49
CA ASN A 40 -7.40 -0.92 11.05
C ASN A 40 -8.80 -0.52 10.59
N LEU A 41 -8.94 0.58 9.85
CA LEU A 41 -10.26 1.08 9.41
C LEU A 41 -10.86 0.31 8.21
N ASP A 42 -10.08 -0.55 7.58
CA ASP A 42 -10.54 -1.39 6.48
C ASP A 42 -10.81 -2.84 6.95
N ASP A 43 -10.70 -3.12 8.26
CA ASP A 43 -11.13 -4.38 8.86
C ASP A 43 -12.66 -4.44 8.97
N GLU A 44 -13.25 -5.58 8.56
CA GLU A 44 -14.70 -5.76 8.56
C GLU A 44 -15.30 -5.54 9.96
N GLY A 45 -14.66 -6.06 11.00
CA GLY A 45 -15.13 -5.91 12.38
C GLY A 45 -15.15 -4.46 12.83
N VAL A 46 -14.11 -3.69 12.48
CA VAL A 46 -14.08 -2.24 12.76
C VAL A 46 -15.18 -1.51 12.01
N THR A 47 -15.38 -1.81 10.72
CA THR A 47 -16.42 -1.15 9.91
C THR A 47 -17.84 -1.45 10.39
N MET A 48 -18.07 -2.58 11.06
CA MET A 48 -19.38 -2.95 11.59
C MET A 48 -19.68 -2.31 12.95
N VAL A 49 -18.66 -1.97 13.73
CA VAL A 49 -18.82 -1.53 15.13
C VAL A 49 -18.60 -0.04 15.31
N MET A 50 -17.77 0.58 14.47
CA MET A 50 -17.48 2.01 14.55
C MET A 50 -18.64 2.86 14.05
N ASP A 51 -18.88 3.99 14.72
CA ASP A 51 -19.84 5.00 14.30
C ASP A 51 -19.51 5.53 12.88
N GLU A 52 -20.51 5.58 12.00
CA GLU A 52 -20.34 5.85 10.58
C GLU A 52 -19.73 7.25 10.31
N PRO A 53 -20.22 8.36 10.92
CA PRO A 53 -19.56 9.66 10.91
C PRO A 53 -18.07 9.63 11.29
N VAL A 54 -17.72 8.93 12.37
CA VAL A 54 -16.33 8.84 12.85
C VAL A 54 -15.47 8.08 11.84
N LEU A 55 -15.97 6.95 11.34
CA LEU A 55 -15.29 6.15 10.33
C LEU A 55 -15.08 6.95 9.03
N ALA A 56 -16.09 7.69 8.59
CA ALA A 56 -16.03 8.53 7.39
C ALA A 56 -14.99 9.64 7.53
N GLU A 57 -14.98 10.34 8.68
CA GLU A 57 -13.99 11.37 8.97
C GLU A 57 -12.57 10.79 8.99
N LEU A 58 -12.34 9.69 9.70
CA LEU A 58 -11.03 9.07 9.76
C LEU A 58 -10.58 8.55 8.40
N LYS A 59 -11.49 8.01 7.59
CA LYS A 59 -11.18 7.62 6.19
C LYS A 59 -10.84 8.83 5.32
N GLN A 60 -11.47 9.97 5.55
CA GLN A 60 -11.13 11.22 4.86
C GLN A 60 -9.74 11.73 5.27
N ARG A 61 -9.42 11.73 6.57
CA ARG A 61 -8.12 12.16 7.11
C ARG A 61 -6.97 11.25 6.69
N THR A 62 -7.26 9.97 6.42
CA THR A 62 -6.29 8.96 5.97
C THR A 62 -6.35 8.69 4.47
N ASN A 63 -6.99 9.56 3.68
CA ASN A 63 -7.07 9.39 2.24
C ASN A 63 -5.75 9.78 1.57
N LEU A 64 -5.23 8.94 0.68
CA LEU A 64 -4.07 9.29 -0.14
C LEU A 64 -4.48 10.20 -1.30
N LYS A 65 -3.53 11.02 -1.77
CA LYS A 65 -3.74 11.85 -2.96
C LYS A 65 -3.89 10.95 -4.19
N ALA A 66 -4.83 11.31 -5.05
CA ALA A 66 -4.97 10.68 -6.35
C ALA A 66 -3.67 10.84 -7.17
N TYR A 67 -3.28 9.80 -7.89
CA TYR A 67 -2.14 9.82 -8.78
C TYR A 67 -2.61 10.05 -10.21
N SER A 68 -2.02 11.02 -10.91
CA SER A 68 -2.29 11.25 -12.32
C SER A 68 -1.39 10.37 -13.16
N LEU A 69 -1.96 9.30 -13.72
CA LEU A 69 -1.28 8.46 -14.70
C LEU A 69 -1.01 9.21 -15.99
N THR A 70 0.06 8.82 -16.69
CA THR A 70 0.31 9.29 -18.04
C THR A 70 -0.81 8.84 -18.98
N LYS A 71 -0.99 9.55 -20.09
CA LYS A 71 -2.02 9.22 -21.09
C LYS A 71 -1.81 7.81 -21.66
N ALA A 72 -0.55 7.45 -21.96
CA ALA A 72 -0.20 6.12 -22.46
C ALA A 72 -0.61 5.02 -21.46
N THR A 73 -0.26 5.17 -20.19
CA THR A 73 -0.67 4.23 -19.13
C THR A 73 -2.19 4.15 -19.00
N THR A 74 -2.87 5.29 -18.96
CA THR A 74 -4.33 5.35 -18.82
C THR A 74 -5.01 4.60 -19.95
N SER A 75 -4.61 4.86 -21.20
CA SER A 75 -5.16 4.18 -22.37
C SER A 75 -4.88 2.68 -22.38
N LEU A 76 -3.66 2.25 -21.98
CA LEU A 76 -3.33 0.83 -21.86
C LEU A 76 -4.19 0.14 -20.80
N LEU A 77 -4.33 0.74 -19.62
CA LEU A 77 -5.14 0.18 -18.55
C LEU A 77 -6.62 0.11 -18.95
N GLU A 78 -7.18 1.14 -19.56
CA GLU A 78 -8.55 1.10 -20.09
C GLU A 78 -8.74 -0.01 -21.13
N LEU A 79 -7.79 -0.15 -22.06
CA LEU A 79 -7.82 -1.21 -23.07
C LEU A 79 -7.82 -2.60 -22.40
N ILE A 80 -6.89 -2.85 -21.48
CA ILE A 80 -6.80 -4.14 -20.79
C ILE A 80 -8.06 -4.44 -19.97
N THR A 81 -8.55 -3.45 -19.25
CA THR A 81 -9.60 -3.64 -18.24
C THR A 81 -11.01 -3.70 -18.84
N ARG A 82 -11.24 -3.05 -19.98
CA ARG A 82 -12.53 -3.14 -20.71
C ARG A 82 -12.66 -4.43 -21.51
N ASN A 83 -11.55 -5.06 -21.88
CA ASN A 83 -11.55 -6.26 -22.71
C ASN A 83 -11.29 -7.53 -21.89
N ASN A 84 -11.61 -8.69 -22.46
CA ASN A 84 -11.22 -9.99 -21.91
C ASN A 84 -10.10 -10.55 -22.80
N MET A 85 -8.87 -10.13 -22.54
CA MET A 85 -7.71 -10.49 -23.34
C MET A 85 -7.10 -11.82 -22.91
N SER A 86 -6.60 -12.61 -23.86
CA SER A 86 -5.71 -13.73 -23.54
C SER A 86 -4.37 -13.24 -23.02
N ILE A 87 -3.59 -14.10 -22.36
CA ILE A 87 -2.24 -13.74 -21.86
C ILE A 87 -1.33 -13.25 -22.99
N SER A 88 -1.41 -13.87 -24.18
CA SER A 88 -0.66 -13.42 -25.36
C SER A 88 -1.10 -12.04 -25.85
N ALA A 89 -2.41 -11.76 -25.85
CA ALA A 89 -2.94 -10.45 -26.22
C ALA A 89 -2.54 -9.37 -25.20
N LEU A 90 -2.56 -9.68 -23.89
CA LEU A 90 -2.06 -8.79 -22.83
C LEU A 90 -0.59 -8.44 -23.04
N ARG A 91 0.25 -9.45 -23.31
CA ARG A 91 1.68 -9.24 -23.59
C ARG A 91 1.87 -8.28 -24.75
N ASN A 92 1.13 -8.48 -25.84
CA ASN A 92 1.22 -7.63 -27.02
C ASN A 92 0.71 -6.22 -26.75
N ALA A 93 -0.40 -6.06 -26.00
CA ALA A 93 -0.90 -4.74 -25.62
C ALA A 93 0.13 -3.94 -24.82
N ILE A 94 0.77 -4.57 -23.82
CA ILE A 94 1.82 -3.94 -23.02
C ILE A 94 3.03 -3.60 -23.89
N LYS A 95 3.52 -4.56 -24.69
CA LYS A 95 4.69 -4.36 -25.56
C LYS A 95 4.46 -3.36 -26.70
N SER A 96 3.22 -3.11 -27.09
CA SER A 96 2.86 -2.11 -28.11
C SER A 96 2.50 -0.77 -27.51
N ASN A 97 2.42 -0.66 -26.18
CA ASN A 97 2.23 0.62 -25.51
C ASN A 97 3.49 1.47 -25.71
N ARG A 98 3.35 2.54 -26.47
CA ARG A 98 4.42 3.47 -26.81
C ARG A 98 3.95 4.88 -26.49
N LEU A 99 4.90 5.72 -26.09
CA LEU A 99 4.65 7.15 -26.05
C LEU A 99 4.40 7.66 -27.47
N PRO A 100 3.65 8.76 -27.61
CA PRO A 100 3.57 9.53 -28.86
C PRO A 100 4.97 9.80 -29.43
N SER A 101 5.10 9.83 -30.77
CA SER A 101 6.40 10.01 -31.43
C SER A 101 7.09 11.34 -31.13
N ASP A 102 6.33 12.33 -30.68
CA ASP A 102 6.76 13.66 -30.27
C ASP A 102 7.10 13.78 -28.77
N GLU A 103 6.89 12.71 -27.99
CA GLU A 103 7.16 12.68 -26.55
C GLU A 103 8.36 11.76 -26.24
N PRO A 104 9.57 12.32 -26.00
CA PRO A 104 10.72 11.52 -25.63
C PRO A 104 10.51 10.88 -24.26
N PHE A 105 10.92 9.62 -24.13
CA PHE A 105 10.81 8.89 -22.87
C PHE A 105 11.71 9.51 -21.79
N ASP A 106 11.13 9.68 -20.61
CA ASP A 106 11.76 10.19 -19.40
C ASP A 106 11.39 9.30 -18.20
N ASN A 107 12.39 8.83 -17.46
CA ASN A 107 12.22 7.86 -16.37
C ASN A 107 11.39 8.39 -15.19
N VAL A 108 11.32 9.70 -15.00
CA VAL A 108 10.59 10.33 -13.90
C VAL A 108 9.15 10.58 -14.32
N LEU A 109 8.95 11.19 -15.50
CA LEU A 109 7.63 11.54 -16.00
C LEU A 109 6.82 10.33 -16.45
N HIS A 110 7.49 9.27 -16.93
CA HIS A 110 6.87 8.06 -17.47
C HIS A 110 7.17 6.83 -16.60
N ALA A 111 7.43 7.05 -15.31
CA ALA A 111 7.72 5.99 -14.36
C ALA A 111 6.60 4.94 -14.28
N ASP A 112 5.36 5.33 -14.56
CA ASP A 112 4.19 4.45 -14.57
C ASP A 112 4.16 3.52 -15.80
N VAL A 113 4.53 4.04 -16.98
CA VAL A 113 4.66 3.26 -18.23
C VAL A 113 5.69 2.15 -18.03
N SER A 114 6.89 2.51 -17.56
CA SER A 114 7.96 1.53 -17.32
C SER A 114 7.60 0.54 -16.23
N PHE A 115 6.92 0.98 -15.17
CA PHE A 115 6.49 0.10 -14.09
C PHE A 115 5.50 -0.95 -14.59
N ILE A 116 4.48 -0.54 -15.35
CA ILE A 116 3.48 -1.47 -15.91
C ILE A 116 4.14 -2.44 -16.89
N GLU A 117 5.06 -1.97 -17.72
CA GLU A 117 5.79 -2.84 -18.63
C GLU A 117 6.61 -3.88 -17.86
N ALA A 118 7.46 -3.43 -16.94
CA ALA A 118 8.35 -4.33 -16.19
C ALA A 118 7.56 -5.35 -15.35
N VAL A 119 6.64 -4.88 -14.51
CA VAL A 119 5.89 -5.73 -13.59
C VAL A 119 4.86 -6.59 -14.33
N GLY A 120 4.16 -6.00 -15.30
CA GLY A 120 3.17 -6.71 -16.10
C GLY A 120 3.81 -7.85 -16.92
N LEU A 121 4.93 -7.58 -17.60
CA LEU A 121 5.63 -8.62 -18.36
C LEU A 121 6.26 -9.68 -17.46
N HIS A 122 6.77 -9.32 -16.27
CA HIS A 122 7.27 -10.28 -15.28
C HIS A 122 6.21 -11.32 -14.93
N PHE A 123 5.03 -10.88 -14.47
CA PHE A 123 3.97 -11.81 -14.09
C PHE A 123 3.43 -12.60 -15.29
N ILE A 124 3.34 -12.00 -16.49
CA ILE A 124 2.99 -12.74 -17.71
C ILE A 124 3.99 -13.86 -17.98
N ASN A 125 5.29 -13.59 -17.83
CA ASN A 125 6.33 -14.59 -18.03
C ASN A 125 6.25 -15.70 -16.98
N LEU A 126 5.97 -15.36 -15.72
CA LEU A 126 5.72 -16.33 -14.67
C LEU A 126 4.50 -17.21 -14.98
N ALA A 127 3.38 -16.61 -15.40
CA ALA A 127 2.15 -17.34 -15.71
C ALA A 127 2.29 -18.30 -16.89
N LEU A 128 3.14 -17.98 -17.87
CA LEU A 128 3.44 -18.86 -19.01
C LEU A 128 4.57 -19.86 -18.73
N SER A 129 5.24 -19.76 -17.58
CA SER A 129 6.31 -20.68 -17.23
C SER A 129 5.74 -22.05 -16.86
N SER A 130 6.24 -23.10 -17.51
CA SER A 130 5.95 -24.49 -17.12
C SER A 130 6.47 -24.83 -15.70
N ARG A 131 7.35 -23.99 -15.16
CA ARG A 131 7.85 -24.05 -13.78
C ARG A 131 7.48 -22.79 -13.02
N ASN A 132 6.22 -22.37 -13.10
CA ASN A 132 5.73 -21.23 -12.35
C ASN A 132 5.84 -21.50 -10.83
N PRO A 133 6.71 -20.79 -10.11
CA PRO A 133 6.93 -21.04 -8.68
C PRO A 133 5.68 -20.78 -7.83
N LEU A 134 4.71 -20.00 -8.32
CA LEU A 134 3.46 -19.73 -7.63
C LEU A 134 2.59 -20.99 -7.43
N HIS A 135 2.87 -22.07 -8.17
CA HIS A 135 2.18 -23.37 -8.03
C HIS A 135 2.89 -24.34 -7.10
N PHE A 136 4.10 -24.03 -6.64
CA PHE A 136 4.88 -24.91 -5.80
C PHE A 136 5.01 -24.31 -4.40
N GLN A 137 5.10 -25.19 -3.41
CA GLN A 137 5.38 -24.76 -2.05
C GLN A 137 6.78 -24.16 -1.99
N THR A 138 6.88 -22.92 -1.51
CA THR A 138 8.17 -22.25 -1.32
C THR A 138 8.19 -21.55 0.03
N LEU A 139 9.38 -21.31 0.56
CA LEU A 139 9.58 -20.54 1.79
C LEU A 139 9.56 -19.03 1.50
N GLU A 140 9.49 -18.23 2.56
CA GLU A 140 9.33 -16.77 2.52
C GLU A 140 10.36 -16.08 1.60
N ARG A 141 11.66 -16.38 1.79
CA ARG A 141 12.75 -15.76 1.01
C ARG A 141 12.71 -16.12 -0.47
N THR A 142 12.40 -17.36 -0.81
CA THR A 142 12.27 -17.78 -2.20
C THR A 142 11.10 -17.09 -2.87
N THR A 143 10.00 -16.91 -2.13
CA THR A 143 8.84 -16.13 -2.58
C THR A 143 9.23 -14.67 -2.85
N ALA A 144 9.98 -14.05 -1.93
CA ALA A 144 10.44 -12.67 -2.05
C ALA A 144 11.29 -12.45 -3.31
N VAL A 145 12.32 -13.27 -3.54
CA VAL A 145 13.18 -13.20 -4.75
C VAL A 145 12.37 -13.30 -6.04
N GLN A 146 11.34 -14.14 -6.07
CA GLN A 146 10.56 -14.41 -7.27
C GLN A 146 9.48 -13.34 -7.55
N THR A 147 9.17 -12.49 -6.58
CA THR A 147 8.03 -11.57 -6.65
C THR A 147 8.41 -10.09 -6.50
N ILE A 148 9.32 -9.72 -5.59
CA ILE A 148 9.56 -8.30 -5.22
C ILE A 148 11.04 -7.95 -4.98
N GLU A 149 11.91 -8.89 -4.60
CA GLU A 149 13.18 -8.53 -3.95
C GLU A 149 14.19 -7.78 -4.85
N ILE A 150 14.65 -6.64 -4.35
CA ILE A 150 15.93 -5.99 -4.65
C ILE A 150 16.63 -5.86 -3.27
N GLU A 151 17.76 -6.53 -3.07
CA GLU A 151 18.47 -6.63 -1.77
C GLU A 151 18.77 -5.27 -1.13
N THR A 152 18.62 -5.14 0.20
CA THR A 152 19.26 -4.06 0.96
C THR A 152 19.73 -4.52 2.35
N PHE A 153 20.88 -3.96 2.79
CA PHE A 153 21.71 -4.42 3.91
C PHE A 153 21.24 -3.99 5.32
N LEU A 154 20.12 -3.27 5.44
CA LEU A 154 19.79 -2.55 6.68
C LEU A 154 18.62 -3.19 7.44
N THR A 155 18.88 -4.31 8.11
CA THR A 155 17.97 -4.82 9.16
C THR A 155 18.82 -5.24 10.36
N GLY A 156 18.50 -4.69 11.54
CA GLY A 156 19.19 -5.00 12.79
C GLY A 156 18.91 -6.43 13.28
N LYS A 157 18.65 -6.62 14.58
CA LYS A 157 18.38 -7.97 15.15
C LYS A 157 17.03 -8.59 14.72
N THR A 158 16.10 -7.77 14.21
CA THR A 158 14.80 -8.23 13.67
C THR A 158 14.93 -8.50 12.18
N LYS A 159 14.74 -9.77 11.77
CA LYS A 159 14.82 -10.18 10.36
C LYS A 159 13.58 -9.69 9.60
N TRP A 160 13.73 -8.77 8.67
CA TRP A 160 12.70 -8.41 7.69
C TRP A 160 12.98 -9.12 6.36
N ASP A 161 11.95 -9.38 5.56
CA ASP A 161 12.13 -10.05 4.26
C ASP A 161 12.53 -9.07 3.16
N GLY A 162 12.31 -7.78 3.36
CA GLY A 162 12.85 -6.73 2.51
C GLY A 162 12.74 -5.35 3.15
N VAL A 163 13.62 -4.45 2.72
CA VAL A 163 13.50 -3.02 2.98
C VAL A 163 13.60 -2.31 1.64
N GLY A 164 12.58 -1.56 1.25
CA GLY A 164 12.62 -0.74 0.05
C GLY A 164 13.18 0.64 0.38
N PHE A 165 14.13 1.11 -0.44
CA PHE A 165 14.55 2.50 -0.44
C PHE A 165 13.95 3.23 -1.64
N CYS A 166 13.24 4.32 -1.38
CA CYS A 166 12.79 5.21 -2.44
C CYS A 166 13.74 6.41 -2.54
N PRO A 167 14.71 6.41 -3.49
CA PRO A 167 15.56 7.56 -3.73
C PRO A 167 14.73 8.67 -4.36
N THR A 168 14.66 9.82 -3.70
CA THR A 168 14.15 11.06 -4.28
C THR A 168 15.29 11.79 -5.01
N MET A 169 14.95 12.77 -5.87
CA MET A 169 15.92 13.56 -6.69
C MET A 169 17.06 14.18 -5.88
N ASP A 170 16.85 14.35 -4.58
CA ASP A 170 17.77 14.91 -3.59
C ASP A 170 18.54 13.84 -2.78
N LYS A 171 18.61 12.59 -3.26
CA LYS A 171 19.36 11.45 -2.66
C LYS A 171 18.85 11.00 -1.29
N LYS A 172 17.56 11.20 -1.02
CA LYS A 172 16.97 10.90 0.28
C LYS A 172 16.24 9.58 0.25
N ILE A 173 16.11 8.97 1.43
CA ILE A 173 15.78 7.55 1.55
C ILE A 173 14.43 7.40 2.26
N GLY A 174 13.39 7.06 1.50
CA GLY A 174 12.14 6.55 2.06
C GLY A 174 12.30 5.10 2.45
N VAL A 175 11.76 4.68 3.60
CA VAL A 175 11.86 3.29 4.07
C VAL A 175 10.50 2.61 3.94
N VAL A 176 10.45 1.52 3.18
CA VAL A 176 9.31 0.59 3.16
C VAL A 176 9.75 -0.70 3.82
N LEU A 177 9.01 -1.17 4.82
CA LEU A 177 9.21 -2.51 5.36
C LEU A 177 8.41 -3.52 4.53
N VAL A 178 9.02 -4.66 4.23
CA VAL A 178 8.37 -5.77 3.53
C VAL A 178 8.44 -7.02 4.40
N GLU A 179 7.29 -7.67 4.61
CA GLU A 179 7.19 -8.93 5.35
C GLU A 179 6.38 -9.95 4.54
N PHE A 180 6.96 -11.13 4.34
CA PHE A 180 6.29 -12.30 3.78
C PHE A 180 5.78 -13.15 4.94
N SER A 181 4.48 -13.02 5.24
CA SER A 181 3.81 -13.72 6.32
C SER A 181 3.49 -15.17 5.91
N GLY A 182 4.54 -16.00 5.89
CA GLY A 182 4.52 -17.34 5.33
C GLY A 182 4.91 -17.35 3.85
N GLY A 183 5.46 -18.47 3.38
CA GLY A 183 5.82 -18.67 1.98
C GLY A 183 4.63 -19.08 1.10
N ILE A 184 4.86 -19.28 -0.20
CA ILE A 184 3.82 -19.79 -1.10
C ILE A 184 3.40 -21.18 -0.65
N LEU A 185 2.09 -21.33 -0.40
CA LEU A 185 1.47 -22.58 0.08
C LEU A 185 2.10 -23.11 1.39
N TRP A 186 2.80 -22.27 2.16
CA TRP A 186 3.51 -22.65 3.38
C TRP A 186 3.13 -21.78 4.56
N ASN A 187 2.93 -22.41 5.73
CA ASN A 187 2.69 -21.74 7.02
C ASN A 187 1.61 -20.64 6.98
N LYS A 188 0.52 -20.87 6.23
CA LYS A 188 -0.57 -19.90 6.03
C LYS A 188 -1.54 -19.78 7.22
N THR A 189 -1.09 -20.03 8.44
CA THR A 189 -1.97 -20.03 9.61
C THR A 189 -2.33 -18.61 10.02
N LYS A 190 -3.56 -18.38 10.49
CA LYS A 190 -3.99 -17.09 11.05
C LYS A 190 -3.01 -16.59 12.13
N LYS A 191 -2.59 -17.50 13.03
CA LYS A 191 -1.60 -17.21 14.07
C LYS A 191 -0.26 -16.69 13.53
N LYS A 192 0.23 -17.22 12.39
CA LYS A 192 1.47 -16.75 11.76
C LYS A 192 1.27 -15.35 11.18
N VAL A 193 0.17 -15.13 10.46
CA VAL A 193 -0.19 -13.81 9.93
C VAL A 193 -0.30 -12.78 11.04
N ASP A 194 -1.05 -13.06 12.10
CA ASP A 194 -1.24 -12.12 13.21
C ASP A 194 0.10 -11.76 13.89
N LYS A 195 0.99 -12.74 14.04
CA LYS A 195 2.32 -12.53 14.62
C LYS A 195 3.19 -11.63 13.73
N ASP A 196 3.23 -11.91 12.43
CA ASP A 196 4.06 -11.16 11.49
C ASP A 196 3.50 -9.76 11.23
N THR A 197 2.17 -9.61 11.20
CA THR A 197 1.48 -8.32 11.15
C THR A 197 1.86 -7.46 12.38
N LYS A 198 1.77 -8.01 13.59
CA LYS A 198 2.20 -7.30 14.82
C LYS A 198 3.65 -6.86 14.77
N LYS A 199 4.51 -7.71 14.20
CA LYS A 199 5.93 -7.41 14.05
C LYS A 199 6.12 -6.22 13.11
N ILE A 200 5.57 -6.26 11.88
CA ILE A 200 5.73 -5.17 10.90
C ILE A 200 5.10 -3.87 11.36
N GLU A 201 3.90 -3.90 11.94
CA GLU A 201 3.25 -2.70 12.48
C GLU A 201 4.11 -2.04 13.57
N LYS A 202 4.69 -2.83 14.47
CA LYS A 202 5.62 -2.30 15.47
C LYS A 202 6.82 -1.62 14.82
N GLY A 203 7.43 -2.25 13.81
CA GLY A 203 8.56 -1.67 13.09
C GLY A 203 8.24 -0.34 12.43
N VAL A 204 7.05 -0.22 11.83
CA VAL A 204 6.58 1.03 11.19
C VAL A 204 6.27 2.11 12.24
N ILE A 205 5.68 1.75 13.38
CA ILE A 205 5.43 2.68 14.49
C ILE A 205 6.74 3.19 15.07
N ASP A 206 7.69 2.30 15.36
CA ASP A 206 9.01 2.67 15.87
C ASP A 206 9.72 3.62 14.87
N PHE A 207 9.54 3.42 13.56
CA PHE A 207 10.03 4.34 12.51
C PHE A 207 9.34 5.71 12.56
N ILE A 208 8.01 5.75 12.66
CA ILE A 208 7.22 6.98 12.78
C ILE A 208 7.70 7.81 13.98
N GLU A 209 7.85 7.17 15.14
CA GLU A 209 8.32 7.80 16.38
C GLU A 209 9.76 8.34 16.22
N TYR A 210 10.67 7.52 15.70
CA TYR A 210 12.08 7.89 15.50
C TYR A 210 12.25 9.07 14.55
N THR A 211 11.47 9.11 13.47
CA THR A 211 11.56 10.14 12.43
C THR A 211 10.68 11.35 12.68
N SER A 212 9.81 11.29 13.70
CA SER A 212 8.75 12.28 13.92
C SER A 212 7.92 12.53 12.67
N MET A 213 7.69 11.48 11.87
CA MET A 213 6.78 11.52 10.72
C MET A 213 5.34 11.30 11.20
N ASN A 214 4.37 11.57 10.34
CA ASN A 214 2.96 11.29 10.64
C ASN A 214 2.45 10.05 9.90
N THR A 215 3.29 9.43 9.07
CA THR A 215 2.92 8.26 8.26
C THR A 215 4.08 7.29 8.10
N GLY A 216 3.74 6.01 7.92
CA GLY A 216 4.70 4.96 7.62
C GLY A 216 4.07 3.91 6.71
N HIS A 217 4.83 3.46 5.72
CA HIS A 217 4.38 2.58 4.65
C HIS A 217 4.99 1.20 4.79
N PHE A 218 4.21 0.17 4.47
CA PHE A 218 4.71 -1.19 4.45
C PHE A 218 3.93 -2.10 3.49
N ILE A 219 4.58 -3.19 3.09
CA ILE A 219 3.98 -4.21 2.24
C ILE A 219 4.00 -5.52 3.01
N ARG A 220 2.87 -6.21 3.03
CA ARG A 220 2.76 -7.56 3.58
C ARG A 220 2.36 -8.52 2.48
N CYS A 221 3.07 -9.61 2.33
CA CYS A 221 2.69 -10.69 1.45
C CYS A 221 2.08 -11.83 2.26
N HIS A 222 0.86 -12.24 1.92
CA HIS A 222 0.24 -13.43 2.48
C HIS A 222 -0.69 -14.07 1.46
N GLY A 223 -0.69 -15.41 1.38
CA GLY A 223 -1.71 -16.10 0.59
C GLY A 223 -1.66 -15.86 -0.93
N LEU A 224 -0.50 -15.46 -1.48
CA LEU A 224 -0.34 -14.97 -2.87
C LEU A 224 -0.94 -13.58 -3.12
N GLU A 225 -1.15 -12.80 -2.06
CA GLU A 225 -1.61 -11.43 -2.12
C GLU A 225 -0.60 -10.50 -1.48
N LEU A 226 -0.38 -9.35 -2.13
CA LEU A 226 0.33 -8.21 -1.58
C LEU A 226 -0.66 -7.22 -1.01
N HIS A 227 -0.52 -6.92 0.26
CA HIS A 227 -1.24 -5.88 0.95
C HIS A 227 -0.33 -4.65 1.03
N PHE A 228 -0.77 -3.57 0.38
CA PHE A 228 -0.12 -2.27 0.44
C PHE A 228 -0.81 -1.46 1.55
N GLU A 229 -0.10 -1.32 2.66
CA GLU A 229 -0.65 -0.79 3.90
C GLU A 229 0.06 0.52 4.31
N VAL A 230 -0.65 1.36 5.06
CA VAL A 230 -0.14 2.63 5.59
C VAL A 230 -0.61 2.79 7.03
N ILE A 231 0.28 3.21 7.93
CA ILE A 231 -0.06 3.67 9.27
C ILE A 231 0.04 5.18 9.31
N PHE A 232 -0.97 5.83 9.87
CA PHE A 232 -1.04 7.27 10.12
C PHE A 232 -1.01 7.51 11.63
N LEU A 233 -0.23 8.51 12.07
CA LEU A 233 -0.33 9.06 13.41
C LEU A 233 -1.31 10.23 13.39
N ILE A 234 -2.44 10.06 14.06
CA ILE A 234 -3.54 11.03 14.15
C ILE A 234 -3.90 11.21 15.62
N ASP A 235 -3.79 12.43 16.13
CA ASP A 235 -4.20 12.78 17.50
C ASP A 235 -3.66 11.79 18.54
N GLU A 236 -2.38 11.42 18.43
CA GLU A 236 -1.65 10.43 19.27
C GLU A 236 -2.03 8.95 19.06
N SER A 237 -3.00 8.66 18.18
CA SER A 237 -3.39 7.30 17.81
C SER A 237 -2.80 6.86 16.47
N TYR A 238 -2.45 5.58 16.38
CA TYR A 238 -2.02 4.94 15.15
C TYR A 238 -3.21 4.34 14.41
N ILE A 239 -3.48 4.85 13.21
CA ILE A 239 -4.58 4.43 12.35
C ILE A 239 -4.00 3.71 11.14
N LYS A 240 -4.39 2.45 10.92
CA LYS A 240 -3.97 1.64 9.79
C LYS A 240 -5.01 1.66 8.68
N ARG A 241 -4.52 1.72 7.44
CA ARG A 241 -5.29 1.51 6.20
C ARG A 241 -4.69 0.41 5.35
N THR A 242 -5.54 -0.45 4.79
CA THR A 242 -5.18 -1.35 3.68
C THR A 242 -5.57 -0.67 2.38
N TRP A 243 -4.61 0.00 1.73
CA TRP A 243 -4.89 0.84 0.56
C TRP A 243 -5.23 0.02 -0.68
N ALA A 244 -4.47 -1.04 -0.91
CA ALA A 244 -4.66 -1.96 -2.02
C ALA A 244 -4.26 -3.38 -1.66
N VAL A 245 -4.99 -4.34 -2.22
CA VAL A 245 -4.64 -5.76 -2.19
C VAL A 245 -4.48 -6.24 -3.63
N LEU A 246 -3.33 -6.86 -3.91
CA LEU A 246 -2.93 -7.29 -5.24
C LEU A 246 -2.62 -8.78 -5.21
N LYS A 247 -3.51 -9.58 -5.81
CA LYS A 247 -3.26 -11.02 -5.99
C LYS A 247 -2.26 -11.24 -7.13
N PHE A 248 -1.31 -12.15 -6.95
CA PHE A 248 -0.42 -12.58 -8.03
C PHE A 248 -1.23 -13.23 -9.16
N PRO A 249 -1.19 -12.69 -10.39
CA PRO A 249 -2.05 -13.14 -11.45
C PRO A 249 -1.48 -14.38 -12.14
N THR A 250 -2.32 -15.39 -12.33
CA THR A 250 -1.99 -16.64 -13.04
C THR A 250 -2.93 -16.93 -14.20
N SER A 251 -4.02 -16.18 -14.33
CA SER A 251 -5.02 -16.33 -15.38
C SER A 251 -5.38 -14.98 -16.02
N PRO A 252 -5.95 -14.97 -17.24
CA PRO A 252 -6.44 -13.75 -17.90
C PRO A 252 -7.30 -12.84 -17.02
N MET A 253 -8.24 -13.42 -16.27
CA MET A 253 -9.14 -12.66 -15.40
C MET A 253 -8.38 -12.05 -14.21
N GLU A 254 -7.41 -12.79 -13.65
CA GLU A 254 -6.58 -12.26 -12.58
C GLU A 254 -5.67 -11.14 -13.07
N PHE A 255 -5.14 -11.21 -14.29
CA PHE A 255 -4.39 -10.09 -14.88
C PHE A 255 -5.27 -8.84 -15.03
N LYS A 256 -6.50 -8.99 -15.52
CA LYS A 256 -7.45 -7.88 -15.60
C LYS A 256 -7.67 -7.23 -14.22
N ASN A 257 -7.88 -8.04 -13.18
CA ASN A 257 -8.01 -7.55 -11.82
C ASN A 257 -6.72 -6.90 -11.29
N PHE A 258 -5.56 -7.46 -11.62
CA PHE A 258 -4.25 -6.92 -11.29
C PHE A 258 -4.07 -5.51 -11.87
N PHE A 259 -4.30 -5.35 -13.18
CA PHE A 259 -4.17 -4.06 -13.85
C PHE A 259 -5.20 -3.01 -13.37
N ASN A 260 -6.42 -3.45 -13.04
CA ASN A 260 -7.45 -2.60 -12.42
C ASN A 260 -7.01 -1.98 -11.08
N LYS A 261 -6.07 -2.59 -10.35
CA LYS A 261 -5.58 -2.07 -9.07
C LYS A 261 -4.41 -1.12 -9.21
N MET A 262 -3.77 -1.03 -10.39
CA MET A 262 -2.57 -0.21 -10.61
C MET A 262 -2.72 1.26 -10.20
N PRO A 263 -3.84 1.96 -10.50
CA PRO A 263 -4.01 3.35 -10.07
C PRO A 263 -3.82 3.53 -8.55
N LYS A 264 -4.41 2.64 -7.74
CA LYS A 264 -4.24 2.65 -6.28
C LYS A 264 -2.82 2.33 -5.83
N ILE A 265 -2.11 1.46 -6.55
CA ILE A 265 -0.70 1.17 -6.28
C ILE A 265 0.15 2.42 -6.51
N PHE A 266 -0.14 3.19 -7.56
CA PHE A 266 0.56 4.45 -7.82
C PHE A 266 0.24 5.53 -6.80
N GLU A 267 -1.01 5.64 -6.33
CA GLU A 267 -1.37 6.52 -5.20
C GLU A 267 -0.57 6.18 -3.93
N TRP A 268 -0.49 4.88 -3.59
CA TRP A 268 0.30 4.41 -2.46
C TRP A 268 1.79 4.72 -2.62
N LYS A 269 2.35 4.43 -3.80
CA LYS A 269 3.76 4.72 -4.12
C LYS A 269 4.05 6.21 -4.06
N GLN A 270 3.17 7.06 -4.57
CA GLN A 270 3.34 8.50 -4.53
C GLN A 270 3.26 9.03 -3.09
N SER A 271 2.38 8.48 -2.26
CA SER A 271 2.31 8.84 -0.84
C SER A 271 3.61 8.54 -0.09
N LEU A 272 4.29 7.44 -0.41
CA LEU A 272 5.61 7.12 0.12
C LEU A 272 6.68 8.14 -0.33
N ILE A 273 6.66 8.54 -1.60
CA ILE A 273 7.56 9.57 -2.13
C ILE A 273 7.32 10.92 -1.43
N ASP A 274 6.05 11.31 -1.29
CA ASP A 274 5.65 12.54 -0.60
C ASP A 274 6.11 12.53 0.87
N SER A 275 5.93 11.41 1.58
CA SER A 275 6.34 11.28 2.98
C SER A 275 7.86 11.38 3.14
N THR A 276 8.62 10.78 2.22
CA THR A 276 10.09 10.88 2.17
C THR A 276 10.56 12.32 1.94
N THR A 277 9.86 13.06 1.08
CA THR A 277 10.17 14.47 0.82
C THR A 277 9.92 15.33 2.07
N GLN A 278 8.93 15.01 2.90
CA GLN A 278 8.67 15.71 4.18
C GLN A 278 9.70 15.41 5.27
N LEU A 279 10.18 14.16 5.37
CA LEU A 279 11.30 13.82 6.27
C LEU A 279 12.48 14.75 6.02
N SER A 280 12.64 15.13 4.76
CA SER A 280 13.82 15.77 4.29
C SER A 280 13.92 17.28 4.39
N SER A 281 12.82 17.94 4.73
CA SER A 281 12.84 19.35 5.09
C SER A 281 13.19 19.54 6.58
N LYS A 282 13.31 18.45 7.34
CA LYS A 282 13.64 18.45 8.78
C LYS A 282 15.14 18.28 9.08
N PHE A 283 15.94 17.90 8.08
CA PHE A 283 17.39 17.76 8.15
C PHE A 283 18.05 18.66 7.10
#